data_AF-A0A061DEN4-F1
#
_entry.id   AF-A0A061DEN4-F1
#
_cell.length_a   1.000
_cell.length_b   1.000
_cell.length_c   1.000
_cell.angle_alpha   90.00
_cell.angle_beta   90.00
_cell.angle_gamma   90.00
#
_symmetry.space_group_name_H-M   'P 1'
#
loop_
_entity.id
_entity.type
_entity.pdbx_description
1 polymer ?
#
loop_
_entity_poly.entity_id
_entity_poly.type
_entity_poly.pdbx_seq_one_letter_code
_entity_poly.pdbx_strand_id
1 'polypeptide(L)'
;MQGCGVTYESDELFKPETPKIYDADGQEMGCKIDIQTAKEAAFYCPAPYVLDPPNCFDQVSVNGELKDLSEISKSLVPSRTNHFVTLKLNGNRVGPGEKLRQSPPLECRCVTVKGIVLSTIQIENYYSNE
;
A
#
# COMPACT_ATOMS: atom_id res chain seq x y z
N MET A 1 -1.99 12.48 5.31
CA MET A 1 -2.59 11.65 4.22
C MET A 1 -3.13 10.37 4.84
N GLN A 2 -3.92 9.56 4.14
CA GLN A 2 -4.23 8.21 4.66
C GLN A 2 -3.06 7.28 4.36
N GLY A 3 -2.67 6.49 5.35
CA GLY A 3 -1.45 5.69 5.26
C GLY A 3 -0.94 5.20 6.60
N CYS A 4 0.15 4.46 6.56
CA CYS A 4 0.82 3.93 7.74
C CYS A 4 2.31 3.72 7.45
N GLY A 5 3.05 3.28 8.46
CA GLY A 5 4.45 2.95 8.32
C GLY A 5 4.98 2.34 9.60
N VAL A 6 6.27 2.48 9.83
CA VAL A 6 6.90 2.13 11.12
C VAL A 6 6.45 3.09 12.23
N THR A 7 5.93 2.50 13.31
CA THR A 7 5.08 3.12 14.34
C THR A 7 5.67 4.32 15.07
N TYR A 8 6.97 4.33 15.38
CA TYR A 8 7.53 5.38 16.25
C TYR A 8 7.68 6.77 15.62
N GLU A 9 7.65 6.88 14.30
CA GLU A 9 7.82 8.17 13.58
C GLU A 9 6.62 8.52 12.69
N SER A 10 5.61 7.64 12.59
CA SER A 10 4.51 7.77 11.63
C SER A 10 3.25 8.44 12.16
N ASP A 11 3.09 8.55 13.47
CA ASP A 11 1.83 8.96 14.11
C ASP A 11 1.43 10.41 13.79
N GLU A 12 2.41 11.28 13.48
CA GLU A 12 2.16 12.66 13.04
C GLU A 12 2.02 12.81 11.50
N LEU A 13 2.41 11.78 10.73
CA LEU A 13 2.45 11.83 9.26
C LEU A 13 1.11 11.43 8.63
N PHE A 14 0.36 10.58 9.32
CA PHE A 14 -0.88 10.00 8.83
C PHE A 14 -2.09 10.45 9.63
N LYS A 15 -3.23 10.45 8.92
CA LYS A 15 -4.52 10.76 9.53
C LYS A 15 -4.87 9.67 10.55
N PRO A 16 -5.26 10.01 11.80
CA PRO A 16 -5.58 9.02 12.83
C PRO A 16 -6.81 8.17 12.47
N GLU A 17 -7.64 8.64 11.54
CA GLU A 17 -8.78 7.90 11.02
C GLU A 17 -8.39 6.80 10.01
N THR A 18 -7.09 6.62 9.72
CA THR A 18 -6.65 5.54 8.83
C THR A 18 -6.93 4.19 9.47
N PRO A 19 -7.69 3.28 8.81
CA PRO A 19 -8.00 1.97 9.36
C PRO A 19 -6.72 1.14 9.59
N LYS A 20 -6.54 0.69 10.83
CA LYS A 20 -5.41 -0.15 11.26
C LYS A 20 -5.74 -1.63 11.08
N ILE A 21 -4.73 -2.42 10.76
CA ILE A 21 -4.80 -3.89 10.82
C ILE A 21 -3.99 -4.39 12.01
N TYR A 22 -4.46 -5.47 12.63
CA TYR A 22 -3.86 -6.06 13.83
C TYR A 22 -3.56 -7.54 13.59
N ASP A 23 -2.50 -8.06 14.20
CA ASP A 23 -2.23 -9.50 14.22
C ASP A 23 -3.17 -10.24 15.20
N ALA A 24 -2.96 -11.57 15.29
CA ALA A 24 -3.70 -12.43 16.20
C ALA A 24 -3.49 -12.08 17.70
N ASP A 25 -2.36 -11.43 18.01
CA ASP A 25 -2.01 -11.00 19.37
C ASP A 25 -2.52 -9.57 19.67
N GLY A 26 -3.17 -8.92 18.69
CA GLY A 26 -3.73 -7.57 18.80
C GLY A 26 -2.71 -6.45 18.63
N GLN A 27 -1.50 -6.75 18.14
CA GLN A 27 -0.49 -5.76 17.81
C GLN A 27 -0.75 -5.15 16.44
N GLU A 28 -0.61 -3.83 16.32
CA GLU A 28 -0.76 -3.12 15.05
C GLU A 28 0.28 -3.61 14.04
N MET A 29 -0.20 -4.10 12.90
CA MET A 29 0.61 -4.62 11.79
C MET A 29 0.67 -3.67 10.59
N GLY A 30 -0.01 -2.52 10.66
CA GLY A 30 -0.07 -1.53 9.58
C GLY A 30 -1.50 -1.07 9.31
N CYS A 31 -1.85 -0.87 8.04
CA CYS A 31 -3.12 -0.26 7.67
C CYS A 31 -3.76 -0.84 6.40
N LYS A 32 -5.07 -0.61 6.30
CA LYS A 32 -5.89 -0.95 5.14
C LYS A 32 -6.53 0.31 4.59
N ILE A 33 -6.30 0.59 3.30
CA ILE A 33 -6.75 1.80 2.63
C ILE A 33 -7.76 1.45 1.54
N ASP A 34 -8.95 2.02 1.64
CA ASP A 34 -9.89 2.11 0.54
C ASP A 34 -9.46 3.26 -0.39
N ILE A 35 -8.92 2.93 -1.55
CA ILE A 35 -8.37 3.95 -2.46
C ILE A 35 -9.45 4.78 -3.17
N GLN A 36 -10.70 4.28 -3.29
CA GLN A 36 -11.79 5.08 -3.84
C GLN A 36 -12.15 6.23 -2.91
N THR A 37 -12.14 5.98 -1.60
CA THR A 37 -12.46 6.99 -0.59
C THR A 37 -11.25 7.89 -0.33
N ALA A 38 -10.06 7.29 -0.18
CA ALA A 38 -8.84 8.01 0.15
C ALA A 38 -8.31 8.90 -0.98
N LYS A 39 -8.51 8.49 -2.24
CA LYS A 39 -7.90 9.04 -3.47
C LYS A 39 -6.38 8.92 -3.55
N GLU A 40 -5.69 8.88 -2.43
CA GLU A 40 -4.25 8.72 -2.32
C GLU A 40 -3.90 7.97 -1.03
N ALA A 41 -2.97 7.04 -1.14
CA ALA A 41 -2.38 6.30 -0.03
C ALA A 41 -0.89 6.61 0.06
N ALA A 42 -0.34 6.59 1.27
CA ALA A 42 1.07 6.78 1.51
C ALA A 42 1.59 5.72 2.50
N PHE A 43 2.82 5.26 2.27
CA PHE A 43 3.47 4.26 3.11
C PHE A 43 4.88 4.71 3.47
N TYR A 44 5.18 4.77 4.76
CA TYR A 44 6.45 5.24 5.29
C TYR A 44 7.34 4.07 5.69
N CYS A 45 8.49 3.95 5.04
CA CYS A 45 9.49 2.93 5.30
C CYS A 45 10.91 3.54 5.14
N PRO A 46 11.44 4.17 6.21
CA PRO A 46 12.75 4.80 6.19
C PRO A 46 13.86 3.77 6.40
N ALA A 47 15.10 4.17 6.08
CA ALA A 47 16.28 3.40 6.46
C ALA A 47 16.36 3.26 7.99
N PRO A 48 16.85 2.12 8.53
CA PRO A 48 17.51 1.01 7.83
C PRO A 48 16.55 -0.08 7.31
N TYR A 49 15.23 0.17 7.33
CA TYR A 49 14.24 -0.78 6.85
C TYR A 49 14.11 -0.72 5.33
N VAL A 50 13.57 -1.79 4.75
CA VAL A 50 13.43 -1.92 3.30
C VAL A 50 11.99 -2.26 2.94
N LEU A 51 11.57 -1.74 1.79
CA LEU A 51 10.29 -2.09 1.20
C LEU A 51 10.33 -3.51 0.65
N ASP A 52 9.23 -4.22 0.80
CA ASP A 52 8.99 -5.52 0.22
C ASP A 52 7.59 -5.54 -0.45
N PRO A 53 7.52 -5.55 -1.79
CA PRO A 53 8.64 -5.62 -2.71
C PRO A 53 9.51 -4.34 -2.75
N PRO A 54 10.79 -4.43 -3.18
CA PRO A 54 11.72 -3.29 -3.19
C PRO A 54 11.27 -2.09 -4.04
N ASN A 55 10.42 -2.36 -5.03
CA ASN A 55 9.85 -1.37 -5.95
C ASN A 55 8.36 -1.10 -5.65
N CYS A 56 7.91 -1.25 -4.41
CA CYS A 56 6.58 -0.76 -4.04
C CYS A 56 6.42 0.74 -4.41
N PHE A 57 5.34 1.22 -5.04
CA PHE A 57 4.17 0.51 -5.55
C PHE A 57 4.25 0.14 -7.04
N ASP A 58 5.37 0.38 -7.74
CA ASP A 58 5.53 -0.10 -9.13
C ASP A 58 5.33 -1.62 -9.23
N GLN A 59 5.70 -2.33 -8.16
CA GLN A 59 5.37 -3.73 -7.93
C GLN A 59 4.64 -3.90 -6.60
N VAL A 60 3.78 -4.89 -6.50
CA VAL A 60 2.98 -5.19 -5.31
C VAL A 60 2.91 -6.70 -5.08
N SER A 61 2.69 -7.11 -3.83
CA SER A 61 2.33 -8.48 -3.49
C SER A 61 0.81 -8.64 -3.61
N VAL A 62 0.36 -9.68 -4.30
CA VAL A 62 -1.05 -10.06 -4.41
C VAL A 62 -1.15 -11.53 -4.04
N ASN A 63 -1.75 -11.84 -2.89
CA ASN A 63 -1.77 -13.21 -2.33
C ASN A 63 -0.36 -13.84 -2.21
N GLY A 64 0.66 -13.03 -1.94
CA GLY A 64 2.05 -13.49 -1.83
C GLY A 64 2.81 -13.62 -3.16
N GLU A 65 2.16 -13.36 -4.29
CA GLU A 65 2.80 -13.32 -5.61
C GLU A 65 3.20 -11.88 -5.97
N LEU A 66 4.41 -11.72 -6.51
CA LEU A 66 4.89 -10.43 -7.00
C LEU A 66 4.22 -10.11 -8.35
N LYS A 67 3.61 -8.94 -8.45
CA LYS A 67 2.96 -8.46 -9.69
C LYS A 67 3.33 -7.01 -9.98
N ASP A 68 3.41 -6.68 -11.26
CA ASP A 68 3.61 -5.30 -11.71
C ASP A 68 2.28 -4.53 -11.65
N LEU A 69 2.29 -3.36 -11.00
CA LEU A 69 1.07 -2.56 -10.82
C LEU A 69 0.45 -2.15 -12.16
N SER A 70 1.28 -1.90 -13.16
CA SER A 70 0.84 -1.49 -14.50
C SER A 70 0.05 -2.57 -15.24
N GLU A 71 0.24 -3.85 -14.89
CA GLU A 71 -0.55 -4.97 -15.42
C GLU A 71 -1.89 -5.12 -14.69
N ILE A 72 -1.92 -4.74 -13.41
CA ILE A 72 -3.10 -4.81 -12.56
C ILE A 72 -4.06 -3.64 -12.84
N SER A 73 -3.58 -2.40 -12.82
CA SER A 73 -4.43 -1.20 -12.89
C SER A 73 -3.75 -0.05 -13.64
N LYS A 74 -4.46 0.51 -14.61
CA LYS A 74 -4.02 1.74 -15.32
C LYS A 74 -4.33 3.02 -14.55
N SER A 75 -5.29 2.93 -13.64
CA SER A 75 -5.78 4.07 -12.85
C SER A 75 -4.94 4.37 -11.61
N LEU A 76 -4.11 3.43 -11.16
CA LEU A 76 -3.23 3.61 -10.01
C LEU A 76 -1.86 4.15 -10.46
N VAL A 77 -1.43 5.25 -9.84
CA VAL A 77 -0.19 5.95 -10.20
C VAL A 77 0.74 5.94 -8.98
N PRO A 78 1.83 5.16 -9.03
CA PRO A 78 2.81 5.13 -7.95
C PRO A 78 3.74 6.34 -8.01
N SER A 79 4.27 6.73 -6.87
CA SER A 79 5.36 7.70 -6.73
C SER A 79 6.24 7.33 -5.55
N ARG A 80 7.53 7.64 -5.62
CA ARG A 80 8.51 7.28 -4.60
C ARG A 80 9.44 8.43 -4.26
N THR A 81 9.71 8.56 -2.97
CA THR A 81 10.77 9.40 -2.40
C THR A 81 11.72 8.51 -1.60
N ASN A 82 12.70 9.11 -0.90
CA ASN A 82 13.67 8.34 -0.11
C ASN A 82 13.05 7.53 1.04
N HIS A 83 11.89 7.96 1.57
CA HIS A 83 11.28 7.35 2.76
C HIS A 83 9.80 7.01 2.59
N PHE A 84 9.15 7.60 1.58
CA PHE A 84 7.74 7.36 1.29
C PHE A 84 7.56 6.76 -0.08
N VAL A 85 6.57 5.88 -0.16
CA VAL A 85 5.93 5.49 -1.41
C VAL A 85 4.47 5.91 -1.34
N THR A 86 3.96 6.49 -2.41
CA THR A 86 2.56 6.90 -2.50
C THR A 86 1.90 6.24 -3.70
N LEU A 87 0.59 6.09 -3.61
CA LEU A 87 -0.25 5.53 -4.64
C LEU A 87 -1.46 6.42 -4.81
N LYS A 88 -1.62 7.01 -5.99
CA LYS A 88 -2.72 7.92 -6.30
C LYS A 88 -3.70 7.26 -7.26
N LEU A 89 -4.99 7.35 -6.96
CA LEU A 89 -6.04 6.98 -7.89
C LEU A 89 -6.32 8.12 -8.88
N ASN A 90 -6.12 7.86 -10.16
CA ASN A 90 -6.52 8.71 -11.26
C ASN A 90 -7.69 8.09 -12.02
N GLY A 91 -8.91 8.45 -11.62
CA GLY A 91 -10.15 7.94 -12.22
C GLY A 91 -10.29 8.19 -13.73
N ASN A 92 -9.57 9.18 -14.28
CA ASN A 92 -9.58 9.47 -15.72
C ASN A 92 -8.77 8.46 -16.53
N ARG A 93 -8.00 7.58 -15.88
CA ARG A 93 -7.16 6.55 -16.50
C ARG A 93 -7.73 5.15 -16.37
N VAL A 94 -8.96 5.00 -15.86
CA VAL A 94 -9.62 3.69 -15.78
C VAL A 94 -9.72 3.11 -17.20
N GLY A 95 -9.12 1.93 -17.36
CA GLY A 95 -9.01 1.26 -18.64
C GLY A 95 -10.34 0.64 -19.09
N PRO A 96 -10.55 0.47 -20.41
CA PRO A 96 -11.67 -0.33 -20.89
C PRO A 96 -11.61 -1.74 -20.31
N GLY A 97 -12.71 -2.21 -19.72
CA GLY A 97 -12.82 -3.54 -19.13
C GLY A 97 -12.46 -3.64 -17.64
N GLU A 98 -11.82 -2.61 -17.06
CA GLU A 98 -11.48 -2.62 -15.64
C GLU A 98 -12.75 -2.57 -14.79
N LYS A 99 -12.81 -3.39 -13.75
CA LYS A 99 -13.90 -3.43 -12.77
C LYS A 99 -13.36 -3.09 -11.39
N LEU A 100 -14.23 -2.55 -10.54
CA LEU A 100 -13.90 -2.32 -9.13
C LEU A 100 -13.70 -3.66 -8.44
N ARG A 101 -12.49 -3.89 -7.91
CA ARG A 101 -12.10 -5.08 -7.15
C ARG A 101 -11.96 -4.73 -5.67
N GLN A 102 -12.59 -5.54 -4.84
CA GLN A 102 -12.49 -5.43 -3.38
C GLN A 102 -11.42 -6.37 -2.81
N SER A 103 -11.11 -7.46 -3.53
CA SER A 103 -10.11 -8.46 -3.14
C SER A 103 -9.51 -9.13 -4.38
N PRO A 104 -8.33 -9.76 -4.27
CA PRO A 104 -7.37 -9.63 -3.15
C PRO A 104 -6.79 -8.20 -3.03
N PRO A 105 -6.36 -7.74 -1.83
CA PRO A 105 -5.73 -6.44 -1.68
C PRO A 105 -4.35 -6.41 -2.36
N LEU A 106 -3.91 -5.22 -2.75
CA LEU A 106 -2.51 -4.99 -3.12
C LEU A 106 -1.71 -4.72 -1.86
N GLU A 107 -0.61 -5.43 -1.67
CA GLU A 107 0.18 -5.35 -0.45
C GLU A 107 1.59 -4.83 -0.70
N CYS A 108 2.04 -3.98 0.22
CA CYS A 108 3.45 -3.70 0.42
C CYS A 108 3.79 -3.78 1.90
N ARG A 109 5.02 -4.18 2.19
CA ARG A 109 5.53 -4.39 3.53
C ARG A 109 6.76 -3.53 3.75
N CYS A 110 6.96 -3.07 4.98
CA CYS A 110 8.21 -2.52 5.45
C CYS A 110 8.84 -3.58 6.35
N VAL A 111 10.04 -4.03 6.00
CA VAL A 111 10.71 -5.13 6.68
C VAL A 111 12.09 -4.71 7.18
N THR A 112 12.56 -5.36 8.23
CA THR A 112 13.97 -5.26 8.65
C THR A 112 14.88 -5.88 7.59
N VAL A 113 16.18 -5.57 7.66
CA VAL A 113 17.21 -6.23 6.83
C VAL A 113 17.26 -7.76 7.00
N LYS A 114 16.63 -8.30 8.05
CA LYS A 114 16.50 -9.75 8.32
C LYS A 114 15.19 -10.35 7.81
N GLY A 115 14.32 -9.56 7.17
CA GLY A 115 13.03 -10.00 6.62
C GLY A 115 11.86 -9.99 7.63
N ILE A 116 12.06 -9.47 8.84
CA ILE A 116 10.96 -9.32 9.82
C ILE A 116 10.05 -8.19 9.37
N VAL A 117 8.75 -8.46 9.22
CA VAL A 117 7.73 -7.46 8.85
C VAL A 117 7.46 -6.54 10.03
N LEU A 118 7.55 -5.22 9.79
CA LEU A 118 7.28 -4.18 10.78
C LEU A 118 5.93 -3.49 10.54
N SER A 119 5.54 -3.35 9.28
CA SER A 119 4.28 -2.72 8.89
C SER A 119 3.87 -3.20 7.51
N THR A 120 2.57 -3.31 7.25
CA THR A 120 1.97 -3.70 5.98
C THR A 120 0.91 -2.68 5.59
N ILE A 121 0.96 -2.20 4.35
CA ILE A 121 -0.13 -1.44 3.74
C ILE A 121 -0.90 -2.33 2.79
N GLN A 122 -2.22 -2.36 2.95
CA GLN A 122 -3.16 -3.04 2.06
C GLN A 122 -4.00 -2.02 1.32
N ILE A 123 -4.07 -2.13 -0.01
CA ILE A 123 -4.91 -1.29 -0.86
C ILE A 123 -6.09 -2.10 -1.38
N GLU A 124 -7.31 -1.63 -1.10
CA GLU A 124 -8.56 -2.23 -1.56
C GLU A 124 -9.36 -1.26 -2.43
N ASN A 125 -10.40 -1.78 -3.09
CA ASN A 125 -11.33 -1.02 -3.92
C ASN A 125 -10.62 -0.31 -5.09
N TYR A 126 -9.80 -1.03 -5.85
CA TYR A 126 -9.12 -0.49 -7.03
C TYR A 126 -9.73 -1.05 -8.32
N TYR A 127 -9.54 -0.33 -9.43
CA TYR A 127 -9.98 -0.80 -10.76
C TYR A 127 -8.93 -1.75 -11.34
N SER A 128 -9.34 -2.94 -11.78
CA SER A 128 -8.46 -3.92 -12.42
C SER A 128 -9.17 -4.80 -13.45
N ASN A 129 -8.41 -5.34 -14.39
CA ASN A 129 -8.89 -6.28 -15.41
C ASN A 129 -8.87 -7.75 -14.94
N GLU A 130 -8.13 -8.06 -13.88
CA GLU A 130 -8.02 -9.40 -13.29
C GLU A 130 -8.73 -9.50 -11.94
#